data_AF-A0A8K0U989-F1
#
_entry.id   AF-A0A8K0U989-F1
#
_cell.length_a   1.000
_cell.length_b   1.000
_cell.length_c   1.000
_cell.angle_alpha   90.00
_cell.angle_beta   90.00
_cell.angle_gamma   90.00
#
_symmetry.space_group_name_H-M   'P 1'
#
loop_
_entity.id
_entity.type
_entity.pdbx_description
1 polymer ?
#
loop_
_entity_poly.entity_id
_entity_poly.type
_entity_poly.pdbx_seq_one_letter_code
_entity_poly.pdbx_strand_id
1 'polypeptide(L)'
;MEAADAFLQTVYSFFLAIMIYPKVQKCAQAELDAVVGIERLPTFEDRDVLSCIDAICSQSTMPHVCTEDIIYDGFILHDETTYPDPEVFKPDRFLGENPQPDPQSACFGYGIRICSVAMSLAVFEISGCVENGVEDIPRMSMGDGTVFHPELFHCRIMPRSAKAEALTRG
;
A
#
# COMPACT_ATOMS: atom_id res chain seq x y z
N MET A 1 -14.95 13.22 -9.88
CA MET A 1 -14.45 12.27 -8.86
C MET A 1 -14.08 13.10 -7.65
N GLU A 2 -14.82 12.95 -6.56
CA GLU A 2 -14.62 13.76 -5.34
C GLU A 2 -13.40 13.23 -4.57
N ALA A 3 -12.77 14.06 -3.72
CA ALA A 3 -11.57 13.67 -2.96
C ALA A 3 -11.77 12.41 -2.08
N ALA A 4 -13.01 12.12 -1.69
CA ALA A 4 -13.38 10.91 -0.93
C ALA A 4 -13.23 9.63 -1.77
N ASP A 5 -13.56 9.65 -3.06
CA ASP A 5 -13.48 8.48 -3.95
C ASP A 5 -12.02 8.05 -4.12
N ALA A 6 -11.10 9.01 -4.31
CA ALA A 6 -9.67 8.73 -4.48
C ALA A 6 -9.01 8.19 -3.19
N PHE A 7 -9.49 8.61 -2.02
CA PHE A 7 -9.05 8.06 -0.74
C PHE A 7 -9.51 6.61 -0.59
N LEU A 8 -10.81 6.34 -0.82
CA LEU A 8 -11.35 4.98 -0.78
C LEU A 8 -10.57 4.07 -1.73
N GLN A 9 -10.33 4.52 -2.95
CA GLN A 9 -9.61 3.75 -3.96
C GLN A 9 -8.19 3.34 -3.52
N THR A 10 -7.46 4.26 -2.89
CA THR A 10 -6.12 3.97 -2.35
C THR A 10 -6.19 2.96 -1.22
N VAL A 11 -7.17 3.09 -0.32
CA VAL A 11 -7.36 2.16 0.81
C VAL A 11 -7.71 0.77 0.28
N TYR A 12 -8.63 0.64 -0.67
CA TYR A 12 -8.96 -0.63 -1.32
C TYR A 12 -7.73 -1.25 -2.00
N SER A 13 -6.96 -0.46 -2.76
CA SER A 13 -5.76 -0.93 -3.45
C SER A 13 -4.69 -1.39 -2.46
N PHE A 14 -4.52 -0.68 -1.34
CA PHE A 14 -3.62 -1.07 -0.26
C PHE A 14 -4.01 -2.43 0.35
N PHE A 15 -5.26 -2.59 0.82
CA PHE A 15 -5.70 -3.85 1.44
C PHE A 15 -5.63 -5.03 0.46
N LEU A 16 -5.97 -4.79 -0.82
CA LEU A 16 -5.84 -5.76 -1.89
C LEU A 16 -4.39 -6.20 -2.10
N ALA A 17 -3.47 -5.23 -2.22
CA ALA A 17 -2.06 -5.50 -2.45
C ALA A 17 -1.42 -6.24 -1.27
N ILE A 18 -1.69 -5.81 -0.04
CA ILE A 18 -1.16 -6.47 1.16
C ILE A 18 -1.64 -7.92 1.28
N MET A 19 -2.90 -8.18 0.90
CA MET A 19 -3.47 -9.52 0.87
C MET A 19 -2.82 -10.42 -0.21
N ILE A 20 -2.64 -9.91 -1.43
CA ILE A 20 -2.05 -10.68 -2.55
C ILE A 20 -0.54 -10.89 -2.35
N TYR A 21 0.14 -9.96 -1.68
CA TYR A 21 1.59 -9.95 -1.49
C TYR A 21 1.97 -10.07 0.00
N PRO A 22 1.71 -11.21 0.67
CA PRO A 22 1.95 -11.38 2.10
C PRO A 22 3.44 -11.27 2.49
N LYS A 23 4.36 -11.45 1.53
CA LYS A 23 5.80 -11.19 1.75
C LYS A 23 6.08 -9.72 1.99
N VAL A 24 5.39 -8.82 1.29
CA VAL A 24 5.50 -7.38 1.47
C VAL A 24 4.96 -6.98 2.85
N GLN A 25 3.81 -7.53 3.26
CA GLN A 25 3.27 -7.34 4.62
C GLN A 25 4.32 -7.68 5.69
N LYS A 26 4.95 -8.86 5.58
CA LYS A 26 5.96 -9.31 6.54
C LYS A 26 7.21 -8.44 6.56
N CYS A 27 7.64 -7.94 5.40
CA CYS A 27 8.77 -7.03 5.29
C CYS A 27 8.49 -5.72 6.05
N ALA A 28 7.34 -5.10 5.77
CA ALA A 28 6.92 -3.86 6.43
C ALA A 28 6.70 -4.04 7.93
N GLN A 29 6.09 -5.15 8.34
CA GLN A 29 5.92 -5.49 9.76
C GLN A 29 7.26 -5.67 10.48
N ALA A 30 8.24 -6.33 9.85
CA ALA A 30 9.57 -6.49 10.42
C ALA A 30 10.33 -5.15 10.54
N GLU A 31 10.18 -4.26 9.55
CA GLU A 31 10.72 -2.90 9.60
C GLU A 31 10.10 -2.11 10.77
N LEU A 32 8.77 -2.13 10.89
CA LEU A 32 8.05 -1.47 11.98
C LEU A 32 8.48 -2.01 13.36
N ASP A 33 8.58 -3.33 13.51
CA ASP A 33 9.00 -3.95 14.77
C ASP A 33 10.45 -3.58 15.13
N ALA A 34 11.32 -3.37 14.13
CA ALA A 34 12.72 -3.00 14.34
C ALA A 34 12.90 -1.50 14.68
N VAL A 35 12.13 -0.62 14.04
CA VAL A 35 12.25 0.84 14.17
C VAL A 35 11.41 1.40 15.31
N VAL A 36 10.12 1.02 15.33
CA VAL A 36 9.12 1.57 16.26
C VAL A 36 9.00 0.69 17.51
N GLY A 37 9.13 -0.63 17.32
CA GLY A 37 8.85 -1.63 18.33
C GLY A 37 7.35 -1.90 18.51
N ILE A 38 7.00 -2.62 19.58
CA ILE A 38 5.64 -3.12 19.83
C ILE A 38 4.90 -2.38 20.96
N GLU A 39 5.52 -1.36 21.53
CA GLU A 39 5.02 -0.65 22.73
C GLU A 39 4.28 0.66 22.37
N ARG A 40 4.41 1.13 21.13
CA ARG A 40 3.76 2.36 20.65
C ARG A 40 3.37 2.25 19.19
N LEU A 41 2.47 3.11 18.74
CA LEU A 41 2.15 3.25 17.33
C LEU A 41 3.22 4.11 16.61
N PRO A 42 3.41 3.91 15.29
CA PRO A 42 4.25 4.76 14.47
C PRO A 42 3.77 6.21 14.49
N THR A 43 4.72 7.14 14.44
CA THR A 43 4.49 8.58 14.41
C THR A 43 5.12 9.19 13.16
N PHE A 44 4.85 10.46 12.90
CA PHE A 44 5.47 11.16 11.76
C PHE A 44 7.00 11.23 11.84
N GLU A 45 7.58 11.14 13.05
CA GLU A 45 9.03 11.16 13.26
C GLU A 45 9.70 9.86 12.77
N ASP A 46 8.95 8.77 12.66
CA ASP A 46 9.46 7.48 12.20
C ASP A 46 9.52 7.39 10.66
N ARG A 47 8.92 8.34 9.95
CA ARG A 47 8.71 8.26 8.49
C ARG A 47 10.01 8.08 7.69
N ASP A 48 11.03 8.87 8.00
CA ASP A 48 12.27 8.92 7.20
C ASP A 48 13.08 7.61 7.27
N VAL A 49 12.72 6.71 8.18
CA VAL A 49 13.38 5.41 8.40
C VAL A 49 12.48 4.21 8.07
N LEU A 50 11.26 4.44 7.57
CA LEU A 50 10.30 3.40 7.19
C LEU A 50 10.26 3.21 5.66
N SER A 51 11.39 2.80 5.09
CA SER A 51 11.58 2.66 3.65
C SER A 51 10.62 1.66 2.99
N CYS A 52 10.31 0.53 3.64
CA CYS A 52 9.37 -0.45 3.10
C CYS A 52 7.93 0.10 3.08
N ILE A 53 7.54 0.81 4.14
CA ILE A 53 6.24 1.50 4.18
C ILE A 53 6.14 2.55 3.09
N ASP A 54 7.18 3.37 2.90
CA ASP A 54 7.22 4.38 1.85
C ASP A 54 7.08 3.74 0.46
N ALA A 55 7.81 2.66 0.20
CA ALA A 55 7.71 1.91 -1.05
C ALA A 55 6.30 1.31 -1.30
N ILE A 56 5.64 0.80 -0.26
CA ILE A 56 4.25 0.33 -0.33
C ILE A 56 3.32 1.48 -0.67
N CYS A 57 3.53 2.64 -0.05
CA CYS A 57 2.72 3.83 -0.29
C CYS A 57 2.91 4.33 -1.72
N SER A 58 4.14 4.41 -2.25
CA SER A 58 4.43 4.79 -3.64
C SER A 58 3.62 3.99 -4.64
N GLN A 59 3.57 2.67 -4.45
CA GLN A 59 2.92 1.78 -5.41
C GLN A 59 1.41 1.65 -5.20
N SER A 60 0.93 1.92 -3.99
CA SER A 60 -0.51 1.90 -3.66
C SER A 60 -1.20 3.23 -4.00
N THR A 61 -0.45 4.32 -4.12
CA THR A 61 -0.99 5.61 -4.54
C THR A 61 -1.20 5.62 -6.04
N MET A 62 -2.43 5.35 -6.47
CA MET A 62 -2.86 5.82 -7.79
C MET A 62 -2.79 7.36 -7.81
N PRO A 63 -2.30 7.97 -8.90
CA PRO A 63 -2.36 9.42 -9.03
C PRO A 63 -3.82 9.87 -8.91
N HIS A 64 -4.02 10.93 -8.12
CA HIS A 64 -5.32 11.62 -8.06
C HIS A 64 -5.76 11.94 -9.47
N VAL A 65 -6.91 11.40 -9.88
CA VAL A 65 -7.63 11.72 -11.12
C VAL A 65 -6.68 12.05 -12.28
N CYS A 66 -6.44 11.09 -13.16
CA CYS A 66 -6.04 11.48 -14.49
C CYS A 66 -6.94 10.89 -15.55
N THR A 67 -7.76 11.79 -16.08
CA THR A 67 -8.52 11.59 -17.31
C THR A 67 -7.61 11.50 -18.55
N GLU A 68 -6.29 11.70 -18.40
CA GLU A 68 -5.25 11.68 -19.44
C GLU A 68 -3.90 11.17 -18.87
N ASP A 69 -2.97 10.72 -19.71
CA ASP A 69 -1.64 10.24 -19.27
C ASP A 69 -0.87 11.32 -18.49
N ILE A 70 -0.50 11.03 -17.24
CA ILE A 70 0.40 11.93 -16.47
C ILE A 70 1.84 11.64 -16.87
N ILE A 71 2.50 12.67 -17.40
CA ILE A 71 3.95 12.74 -17.51
C ILE A 71 4.46 13.46 -16.26
N TYR A 72 5.12 12.73 -15.36
CA TYR A 72 5.77 13.29 -14.17
C TYR A 72 7.28 13.16 -14.31
N ASP A 73 8.00 14.29 -14.30
CA ASP A 73 9.44 14.35 -14.58
C ASP A 73 9.86 13.62 -15.89
N GLY A 74 8.95 13.56 -16.87
CA GLY A 74 9.14 12.84 -18.13
C GLY A 74 8.61 11.40 -18.15
N PHE A 75 8.11 10.87 -17.02
CA PHE A 75 7.75 9.47 -16.86
C PHE A 75 6.24 9.25 -16.78
N ILE A 76 5.76 8.21 -17.48
CA ILE A 76 4.40 7.68 -17.36
C ILE A 76 4.47 6.51 -16.38
N LEU A 77 3.55 6.43 -15.40
CA LEU A 77 3.62 5.42 -14.32
C LEU A 77 3.52 3.96 -14.80
N HIS A 78 3.02 3.74 -16.03
CA HIS A 78 2.96 2.44 -16.69
C HIS A 78 3.92 2.33 -17.89
N ASP A 79 4.86 3.26 -18.04
CA ASP A 79 5.89 3.13 -19.05
C ASP A 79 6.82 1.97 -18.70
N GLU A 80 6.77 0.90 -19.50
CA GLU A 80 7.62 -0.29 -19.33
C GLU A 80 9.12 0.04 -19.41
N THR A 81 9.50 1.16 -20.05
CA THR A 81 10.91 1.58 -20.10
C THR A 81 11.41 2.12 -18.76
N THR A 82 10.52 2.75 -17.99
CA THR A 82 10.81 3.31 -16.66
C THR A 82 10.53 2.28 -15.56
N TYR A 83 9.42 1.55 -15.67
CA TYR A 83 8.94 0.58 -14.70
C TYR A 83 8.77 -0.79 -15.39
N PRO A 84 9.84 -1.61 -15.48
CA PRO A 84 9.72 -3.00 -15.94
C PRO A 84 8.65 -3.73 -15.12
N ASP A 85 7.79 -4.48 -15.81
CA ASP A 85 6.60 -5.14 -15.25
C ASP A 85 5.74 -4.17 -14.41
N PRO A 86 5.14 -3.13 -15.03
CA PRO A 86 4.44 -2.07 -14.29
C PRO A 86 3.19 -2.59 -13.57
N GLU A 87 2.55 -3.62 -14.13
CA GLU A 87 1.38 -4.31 -13.56
C GLU A 87 1.70 -5.15 -12.31
N VAL A 88 3.00 -5.39 -12.03
CA VAL A 88 3.41 -6.22 -10.89
C VAL A 88 3.66 -5.33 -9.67
N PHE A 89 2.90 -5.60 -8.60
CA PHE A 89 3.16 -5.00 -7.30
C PHE A 89 4.52 -5.49 -6.77
N LYS A 90 5.51 -4.59 -6.77
CA LYS A 90 6.90 -4.80 -6.42
C LYS A 90 7.44 -3.53 -5.76
N PRO A 91 7.12 -3.28 -4.48
CA PRO A 91 7.55 -2.08 -3.76
C PRO A 91 9.08 -1.94 -3.73
N ASP A 92 9.79 -3.07 -3.68
CA ASP A 92 11.26 -3.12 -3.69
C ASP A 92 11.90 -2.36 -4.88
N ARG A 93 11.15 -2.05 -5.95
CA ARG A 93 11.63 -1.22 -7.07
C ARG A 93 12.03 0.19 -6.66
N PHE A 94 11.53 0.70 -5.54
CA PHE A 94 11.85 2.01 -4.98
C PHE A 94 12.96 1.94 -3.91
N LEU A 95 13.53 0.76 -3.67
CA LEU A 95 14.53 0.51 -2.62
C LEU A 95 15.89 0.12 -3.23
N GLY A 96 16.97 0.33 -2.46
CA GLY A 96 18.32 -0.15 -2.79
C GLY A 96 19.22 0.86 -3.53
N GLU A 97 20.27 0.35 -4.18
CA GLU A 97 21.33 1.17 -4.82
C GLU A 97 20.90 1.84 -6.13
N ASN A 98 19.92 1.27 -6.83
CA ASN A 98 19.41 1.80 -8.11
C ASN A 98 17.87 1.82 -8.08
N PRO A 99 17.25 2.70 -7.26
CA PRO A 99 15.80 2.79 -7.18
C PRO A 99 15.22 3.38 -8.46
N GLN A 100 14.03 2.90 -8.85
CA GLN A 100 13.22 3.52 -9.90
C GLN A 100 12.65 4.86 -9.40
N PRO A 101 12.31 5.81 -10.30
CA PRO A 101 11.76 7.10 -9.90
C PRO A 101 10.52 6.94 -9.02
N ASP A 102 10.47 7.66 -7.91
CA ASP A 102 9.37 7.56 -6.95
C ASP A 102 8.22 8.54 -7.29
N PRO A 103 7.02 8.04 -7.63
CA PRO A 103 5.89 8.89 -8.01
C PRO A 103 5.28 9.67 -6.84
N GLN A 104 5.70 9.44 -5.59
CA GLN A 104 5.15 10.10 -4.40
C GLN A 104 5.13 11.64 -4.50
N SER A 105 6.12 12.23 -5.16
CA SER A 105 6.21 13.68 -5.33
C SER A 105 5.14 14.25 -6.30
N ALA A 106 4.48 13.39 -7.08
CA ALA A 106 3.34 13.71 -7.94
C ALA A 106 1.97 13.56 -7.22
N CYS A 107 1.92 12.90 -6.05
CA CYS A 107 0.69 12.52 -5.37
C CYS A 107 0.38 13.40 -4.14
N PHE A 108 -0.63 14.27 -4.25
CA PHE A 108 -1.08 15.11 -3.14
C PHE A 108 -1.56 14.30 -1.92
N GLY A 109 -1.25 14.74 -0.69
CA GLY A 109 -1.74 14.13 0.55
C GLY A 109 -0.93 12.93 1.07
N TYR A 110 0.31 12.80 0.62
CA TYR A 110 1.21 11.68 0.92
C TYR A 110 1.42 11.40 2.44
N GLY A 111 1.58 12.44 3.26
CA GLY A 111 1.88 12.27 4.70
C GLY A 111 0.81 11.55 5.53
N ILE A 112 -0.48 11.79 5.24
CA ILE A 112 -1.59 11.14 5.97
C ILE A 112 -1.84 9.69 5.52
N ARG A 113 -1.35 9.33 4.33
CA ARG A 113 -1.52 7.98 3.75
C ARG A 113 -0.51 7.02 4.38
N ILE A 114 0.75 7.45 4.51
CA ILE A 114 1.82 6.71 5.18
C ILE A 114 1.45 6.39 6.62
N CYS A 115 0.94 7.37 7.36
CA CYS A 115 0.61 7.13 8.77
C CYS A 115 -0.51 6.09 8.90
N SER A 116 -1.50 6.11 8.00
CA SER A 116 -2.60 5.14 7.99
C SER A 116 -2.10 3.73 7.65
N VAL A 117 -1.26 3.58 6.62
CA VAL A 117 -0.65 2.30 6.23
C VAL A 117 0.25 1.75 7.32
N ALA A 118 1.15 2.58 7.87
CA ALA A 118 2.06 2.21 8.94
C ALA A 118 1.30 1.76 10.20
N MET A 119 0.28 2.52 10.62
CA MET A 119 -0.55 2.16 11.77
C MET A 119 -1.31 0.85 11.53
N SER A 120 -1.89 0.67 10.33
CA SER A 120 -2.57 -0.57 9.98
C SER A 120 -1.65 -1.77 10.05
N LEU A 121 -0.44 -1.69 9.47
CA LEU A 121 0.52 -2.79 9.48
C LEU A 121 1.21 -2.98 10.84
N ALA A 122 1.31 -1.94 11.66
CA ALA A 122 1.80 -2.07 13.03
C ALA A 122 0.85 -2.90 13.89
N VAL A 123 -0.46 -2.76 13.68
CA VAL A 123 -1.49 -3.38 14.53
C VAL A 123 -2.02 -4.69 13.97
N PHE A 124 -2.25 -4.77 12.66
CA PHE A 124 -3.06 -5.82 12.05
C PHE A 124 -2.26 -6.75 11.13
N GLU A 125 -2.65 -8.02 11.16
CA GLU A 125 -2.38 -9.00 10.11
C GLU A 125 -3.58 -8.97 9.16
N ILE A 126 -3.32 -8.66 7.88
CA ILE A 126 -4.32 -8.61 6.83
C ILE A 126 -4.10 -9.83 5.94
N SER A 127 -5.14 -10.61 5.70
CA SER A 127 -5.08 -11.81 4.85
C SER A 127 -6.35 -12.00 4.04
N GLY A 128 -6.30 -12.89 3.04
CA GLY A 128 -7.48 -13.32 2.31
C GLY A 128 -8.49 -14.02 3.21
N CYS A 129 -9.77 -13.92 2.83
CA CYS A 129 -10.80 -14.77 3.40
C CYS A 129 -10.71 -16.17 2.78
N VAL A 130 -10.94 -17.20 3.60
CA VAL A 130 -11.07 -18.58 3.11
C VAL A 130 -12.54 -18.96 3.19
N GLU A 131 -13.19 -19.08 2.04
CA GLU A 131 -14.57 -19.56 1.94
C GLU A 131 -14.55 -21.02 1.45
N ASN A 132 -15.15 -21.93 2.22
CA ASN A 132 -15.25 -23.36 1.87
C ASN A 132 -13.90 -24.05 1.57
N GLY A 133 -12.80 -23.59 2.16
CA GLY A 133 -11.47 -24.15 1.94
C GLY A 133 -10.76 -23.63 0.68
N VAL A 134 -11.35 -22.67 -0.03
CA VAL A 134 -10.74 -21.93 -1.14
C VAL A 134 -10.42 -20.52 -0.66
N GLU A 135 -9.19 -20.07 -0.92
CA GLU A 135 -8.79 -18.69 -0.64
C GLU A 135 -9.48 -17.76 -1.65
N ASP A 136 -10.38 -16.91 -1.15
CA ASP A 136 -11.06 -15.87 -1.92
C ASP A 136 -10.08 -14.70 -2.14
N ILE A 137 -9.06 -14.95 -2.96
CA ILE A 137 -8.13 -13.91 -3.40
C ILE A 137 -8.73 -13.28 -4.66
N PRO A 138 -9.25 -12.03 -4.59
CA PRO A 138 -9.66 -11.31 -5.78
C PRO A 138 -8.51 -11.24 -6.79
N ARG A 139 -8.85 -11.51 -8.06
CA ARG A 139 -7.92 -11.25 -9.15
C ARG A 139 -7.90 -9.76 -9.41
N MET A 140 -6.70 -9.19 -9.50
CA MET A 140 -6.52 -7.83 -9.99
C MET A 140 -6.87 -7.83 -11.49
N SER A 141 -8.11 -7.44 -11.83
CA SER A 141 -8.53 -7.17 -13.20
C SER A 141 -8.57 -5.66 -13.39
N MET A 142 -7.80 -5.14 -14.35
CA MET A 142 -8.00 -3.77 -14.82
C MET A 142 -9.29 -3.74 -15.63
N GLY A 143 -10.26 -2.93 -15.21
CA GLY A 143 -11.46 -2.66 -16.00
C GLY A 143 -11.14 -1.85 -17.26
N ASP A 144 -12.06 -1.84 -18.22
CA ASP A 144 -11.90 -1.24 -19.56
C ASP A 144 -11.88 0.31 -19.59
N GLY A 145 -11.30 0.97 -18.59
CA GLY A 145 -11.25 2.43 -18.55
C GLY A 145 -10.67 3.03 -17.28
N THR A 146 -10.50 4.36 -17.34
CA THR A 146 -9.77 5.34 -16.52
C THR A 146 -9.91 5.30 -14.99
N VAL A 147 -10.59 4.31 -14.40
CA VAL A 147 -10.75 4.16 -12.95
C VAL A 147 -10.64 2.69 -12.57
N PHE A 148 -9.59 2.35 -11.81
CA PHE A 148 -9.47 1.05 -11.13
C PHE A 148 -10.72 0.89 -10.24
N HIS A 149 -11.58 -0.07 -10.50
CA HIS A 149 -12.62 -0.50 -9.57
C HIS A 149 -12.31 -1.95 -9.25
N PRO A 150 -11.54 -2.25 -8.20
CA PRO A 150 -11.34 -3.63 -7.80
C PRO A 150 -12.71 -4.24 -7.52
N GLU A 151 -12.94 -5.47 -8.00
CA GLU A 151 -14.10 -6.24 -7.58
C GLU A 151 -14.13 -6.28 -6.04
N LEU A 152 -15.32 -6.15 -5.46
CA LEU A 152 -15.48 -6.20 -4.01
C LEU A 152 -14.84 -7.48 -3.48
N PHE A 153 -13.98 -7.33 -2.48
CA PHE A 153 -13.26 -8.45 -1.89
C PHE A 153 -13.46 -8.49 -0.38
N HIS A 154 -13.36 -9.69 0.16
CA HIS A 154 -13.38 -9.90 1.60
C HIS A 154 -11.94 -10.10 2.08
N CYS A 155 -11.56 -9.32 3.10
CA CYS A 155 -10.30 -9.51 3.80
C CYS A 155 -10.55 -9.82 5.26
N ARG A 156 -9.65 -10.63 5.84
CA ARG A 156 -9.58 -10.88 7.26
C ARG A 156 -8.54 -9.94 7.86
N ILE A 157 -8.98 -9.15 8.84
CA ILE A 157 -8.13 -8.20 9.58
C ILE A 157 -8.13 -8.62 11.04
N MET A 158 -6.98 -9.04 11.56
CA MET A 158 -6.83 -9.51 12.95
C MET A 158 -5.68 -8.77 13.63
N PRO A 159 -5.75 -8.45 14.93
CA PRO A 159 -4.59 -7.95 15.65
C PRO A 159 -3.42 -8.95 15.55
N ARG A 160 -2.21 -8.44 15.29
CA ARG A 160 -0.98 -9.26 15.19
C ARG A 160 -0.62 -9.93 16.51
N SER A 161 -0.96 -9.28 17.62
CA SER A 161 -0.69 -9.75 18.98
C SER A 161 -1.62 -9.08 20.00
N ALA A 162 -1.67 -9.61 21.22
CA ALA A 162 -2.40 -9.00 22.33
C ALA A 162 -1.87 -7.59 22.68
N LYS A 163 -0.57 -7.33 22.48
CA LYS A 163 0.02 -5.99 22.67
C LYS A 163 -0.45 -5.02 21.59
N ALA A 164 -0.44 -5.45 20.33
CA ALA A 164 -0.96 -4.67 19.22
C ALA A 164 -2.46 -4.36 19.41
N GLU A 165 -3.24 -5.32 19.91
CA GLU A 165 -4.64 -5.10 20.26
C GLU A 165 -4.82 -4.09 21.40
N ALA A 166 -3.93 -4.09 22.39
CA ALA A 166 -4.00 -3.11 23.48
C ALA A 166 -3.79 -1.67 23.00
N LEU A 167 -3.00 -1.45 21.93
CA LEU A 167 -2.76 -0.14 21.35
C LEU A 167 -4.01 0.49 20.70
N THR A 168 -5.04 -0.30 20.39
CA THR A 168 -6.29 0.21 19.78
C THR A 168 -7.37 0.57 20.80
N ARG A 169 -7.15 0.27 22.08
CA ARG A 169 -8.12 0.45 23.18
C ARG A 169 -7.88 1.73 24.00
N GLY A 170 -7.06 2.66 23.47
CA GLY A 170 -6.71 3.93 24.10
C GLY A 170 -7.87 4.92 24.18
#